data_AF-A0A0Q4KAR0-F1
#
_entry.id   AF-A0A0Q4KAR0-F1
#
_cell.length_a   1.000
_cell.length_b   1.000
_cell.length_c   1.000
_cell.angle_alpha   90.00
_cell.angle_beta   90.00
_cell.angle_gamma   90.00
#
_symmetry.space_group_name_H-M   'P 1'
#
loop_
_entity.id
_entity.type
_entity.pdbx_description
1 polymer ?
#
loop_
_entity_poly.entity_id
_entity_poly.type
_entity_poly.pdbx_seq_one_letter_code
_entity_poly.pdbx_strand_id
1 'polypeptide(L)' 'MDEPFLSVHQARADLGNIGRTKLYQLVARGDLELLKLDGKSMITGRSLSRFKAKLLEQLAA' A
#
# COMPACT_ATOMS: atom_id res chain seq x y z
N MET A 1 14.59 12.84 -3.24
CA MET A 1 14.02 11.61 -2.66
C MET A 1 13.13 11.00 -3.73
N ASP A 2 13.55 9.90 -4.33
CA ASP A 2 12.72 9.14 -5.26
C ASP A 2 11.65 8.39 -4.46
N GLU A 3 10.40 8.82 -4.54
CA GLU A 3 9.29 8.15 -3.88
C GLU A 3 8.76 7.07 -4.82
N PRO A 4 8.93 5.77 -4.51
CA PRO A 4 8.55 4.72 -5.44
C PRO A 4 7.02 4.65 -5.53
N PHE A 5 6.51 4.62 -6.76
CA PHE A 5 5.13 4.22 -7.02
C PHE A 5 5.12 2.72 -7.29
N LEU A 6 4.25 1.99 -6.60
CA LEU A 6 4.13 0.55 -6.74
C LEU A 6 2.84 0.21 -7.49
N SER A 7 2.90 -0.72 -8.44
CA SER A 7 1.68 -1.30 -8.98
C SER A 7 0.89 -2.04 -7.89
N VAL A 8 -0.41 -2.24 -8.11
CA VAL A 8 -1.26 -3.09 -7.24
C VAL A 8 -0.64 -4.46 -6.97
N HIS A 9 0.02 -5.06 -7.97
CA HIS A 9 0.70 -6.34 -7.81
C HIS A 9 1.89 -6.24 -6.86
N GLN A 10 2.76 -5.25 -7.05
CA GLN A 10 3.94 -5.04 -6.20
C GLN A 10 3.55 -4.70 -4.77
N ALA A 11 2.57 -3.82 -4.55
CA ALA A 11 2.10 -3.46 -3.21
C ALA A 11 1.54 -4.68 -2.45
N ARG A 12 0.87 -5.61 -3.15
CA ARG A 12 0.41 -6.87 -2.54
C ARG A 12 1.57 -7.76 -2.13
N ALA A 13 2.55 -7.94 -3.01
CA ALA A 13 3.74 -8.74 -2.71
C ALA A 13 4.50 -8.16 -1.51
N ASP A 14 4.64 -6.84 -1.48
CA ASP A 14 5.32 -6.09 -0.42
C ASP A 14 4.63 -6.19 0.95
N LEU A 15 3.31 -6.44 0.96
CA LEU A 15 2.51 -6.70 2.17
C LEU A 15 2.37 -8.20 2.50
N GLY A 16 3.18 -9.08 1.92
CA GLY A 16 3.12 -10.52 2.20
C GLY A 16 2.08 -11.25 1.38
N ASN A 17 1.92 -10.87 0.10
CA ASN A 17 0.99 -11.49 -0.86
C ASN A 17 -0.50 -11.41 -0.48
N ILE A 18 -0.93 -10.31 0.13
CA ILE A 18 -2.34 -10.12 0.49
C ILE A 18 -3.28 -10.17 -0.74
N GLY A 19 -4.52 -10.55 -0.50
CA GLY A 19 -5.57 -10.57 -1.53
C GLY A 19 -5.82 -9.18 -2.13
N ARG A 20 -6.17 -9.15 -3.41
CA ARG A 20 -6.50 -7.90 -4.13
C ARG A 20 -7.63 -7.12 -3.45
N THR A 21 -8.69 -7.80 -3.05
CA THR A 21 -9.82 -7.19 -2.32
C THR A 21 -9.35 -6.52 -1.03
N LYS A 22 -8.43 -7.15 -0.29
CA LYS A 22 -7.88 -6.60 0.95
C LYS A 22 -7.08 -5.33 0.68
N LEU A 23 -6.26 -5.30 -0.37
CA LEU A 23 -5.53 -4.08 -0.75
C LEU A 23 -6.51 -2.93 -1.04
N TYR A 24 -7.56 -3.17 -1.84
CA TYR A 24 -8.56 -2.13 -2.13
C TYR A 24 -9.37 -1.70 -0.90
N GLN A 25 -9.60 -2.60 0.06
CA GLN A 25 -10.20 -2.22 1.36
C GLN A 25 -9.29 -1.28 2.14
N LEU A 26 -7.97 -1.50 2.14
CA LEU A 26 -7.01 -0.58 2.77
C LEU A 26 -7.02 0.79 2.09
N VAL A 27 -7.12 0.82 0.75
CA VAL A 27 -7.30 2.07 0.00
C VAL A 27 -8.60 2.77 0.37
N ALA A 28 -9.71 2.04 0.40
CA ALA A 28 -11.04 2.60 0.73
C ALA A 28 -11.12 3.15 2.16
N ARG A 29 -10.31 2.62 3.08
CA ARG A 29 -10.19 3.07 4.48
C ARG A 29 -9.23 4.25 4.66
N GLY A 30 -8.49 4.63 3.61
CA GLY A 30 -7.47 5.67 3.68
C GLY A 30 -6.13 5.21 4.26
N ASP A 31 -5.95 3.92 4.54
CA ASP A 31 -4.68 3.38 5.02
C ASP A 31 -3.61 3.38 3.90
N LEU A 32 -4.03 3.19 2.64
CA LEU A 32 -3.19 3.27 1.46
C LEU A 32 -3.70 4.33 0.48
N GLU A 33 -2.78 5.01 -0.19
CA GLU A 33 -3.09 6.02 -1.20
C GLU A 33 -2.92 5.43 -2.59
N LEU A 34 -4.01 5.41 -3.35
CA LEU A 34 -4.06 4.94 -4.73
C LEU A 34 -4.10 6.13 -5.69
N LEU A 35 -3.19 6.12 -6.66
CA LEU A 35 -3.14 7.07 -7.76
C LEU A 35 -3.43 6.35 -9.08
N LYS A 36 -4.04 7.07 -10.01
CA LYS A 36 -4.14 6.63 -11.41
C LYS A 36 -3.09 7.37 -12.23
N LEU A 37 -2.20 6.63 -12.86
CA LEU A 37 -1.15 7.16 -13.72
C LEU A 37 -1.22 6.43 -15.06
N ASP A 38 -1.59 7.15 -16.11
CA ASP A 38 -1.77 6.61 -17.47
C ASP A 38 -2.67 5.35 -17.51
N GLY A 39 -3.84 5.43 -16.86
CA GLY A 39 -4.80 4.33 -16.76
C GLY A 39 -4.40 3.18 -15.81
N LYS A 40 -3.16 3.18 -15.28
CA LYS A 40 -2.69 2.18 -14.32
C LYS A 40 -2.93 2.65 -12.89
N SER A 41 -3.40 1.72 -12.06
CA SER A 41 -3.55 1.95 -10.62
C SER A 41 -2.22 1.70 -9.90
N MET A 42 -1.75 2.71 -9.18
CA MET A 42 -0.49 2.71 -8.44
C MET A 42 -0.73 3.08 -6.98
N ILE A 43 0.08 2.54 -6.08
CA ILE A 43 0.09 2.82 -4.65
C ILE A 43 1.33 3.65 -4.34
N THR A 44 1.18 4.70 -3.54
CA THR A 44 2.34 5.51 -3.12
C THR A 44 3.20 4.73 -2.13
N GLY A 45 4.53 4.73 -2.33
CA GLY A 45 5.46 4.10 -1.40
C GLY A 45 5.33 4.65 0.02
N ARG A 46 5.07 5.96 0.17
CA ARG A 46 4.83 6.59 1.46
C ARG A 46 3.66 6.00 2.22
N SER A 47 2.49 5.87 1.59
CA SER A 47 1.32 5.34 2.29
C SER A 47 1.55 3.89 2.73
N LEU A 48 2.24 3.11 1.88
CA LEU A 48 2.65 1.74 2.17
C LEU A 48 3.62 1.64 3.36
N SER A 49 4.66 2.48 3.38
CA SER A 49 5.62 2.55 4.49
C SER A 49 4.96 2.96 5.80
N ARG A 50 4.09 3.99 5.78
CA ARG A 50 3.31 4.41 6.97
C ARG A 50 2.46 3.27 7.50
N PHE A 51 1.77 2.56 6.61
CA PHE A 51 0.92 1.44 7.00
C PHE A 51 1.73 0.31 7.64
N LYS A 52 2.88 -0.05 7.06
CA LYS A 52 3.81 -1.04 7.64
C LYS A 52 4.32 -0.64 9.01
N ALA A 53 4.73 0.62 9.18
CA ALA A 53 5.18 1.13 10.47
C ALA A 53 4.10 0.97 11.54
N LYS A 54 2.86 1.37 11.24
CA LYS A 54 1.70 1.22 12.13
C LYS A 54 1.45 -0.25 12.51
N LEU A 55 1.58 -1.18 11.56
CA LEU A 55 1.44 -2.61 11.85
C LEU A 55 2.54 -3.13 12.79
N LEU A 56 3.79 -2.69 12.60
CA LEU A 56 4.91 -3.08 13.46
C LEU A 56 4.73 -2.53 14.89
N GLU A 57 4.27 -1.28 15.02
CA GLU A 57 3.96 -0.68 16.33
C GLU A 57 2.86 -1.48 17.07
N GLN A 58 1.85 -1.96 16.36
CA GLN A 58 0.79 -2.80 16.94
C GLN A 58 1.27 -4.19 17.38
N LEU A 59 2.33 -4.72 16.79
CA LEU A 59 2.93 -6.00 17.18
C LEU A 59 3.89 -5.86 18.37
N ALA A 60 4.42 -4.66 18.60
CA ALA A 60 5.34 -4.35 19.68
C ALA A 60 4.63 -3.92 20.99
N ALA A 61 3.32 -3.69 20.94
CA ALA A 61 2.45 -3.32 22.06
C ALA A 61 1.72 -4.55 22.63
#